data_AF-A0AA36INH9-F1
#
_entry.id   AF-A0AA36INH9-F1
#
_cell.length_a   1.000
_cell.length_b   1.000
_cell.length_c   1.000
_cell.angle_alpha   90.00
_cell.angle_beta   90.00
_cell.angle_gamma   90.00
#
_symmetry.space_group_name_H-M   'P 1'
#
loop_
_entity.id
_entity.type
_entity.pdbx_description
1 polymer ?
#
loop_
_entity_poly.entity_id
_entity_poly.type
_entity_poly.pdbx_seq_one_letter_code
_entity_poly.pdbx_strand_id
1 'polypeptide(L)'
;MDLMERAMAKEDEMLKGKATLLELCQLIDSDASGSLDVDEFKSGFENNPEFASSLMTMGVFLEDVHLLFDVLDVEGSGTVPYVELVDTLARLKSHISYVILYQLTAIQKHMRDIAQREAPPKEPVFKLAKAEEDPVPAKLREDKYHPVPEKLEGAQGFRDLLDRRFAEMMADNKRRMDQIIEEMDHSFSQAQRLESDIKAPVKKCYSSILEALDHSSSVVLEMLRAEVVPGLNELNDNGETSLLLAIKRQKWEVALAILQRQDFTRLNALDKLGLSCWHHCLVRDRSDVAAAIRHRPDFDVPVALSGEAISRCGTDHSRDSRSIGFWMVHGIFALKRSQFSCGSLLEAPVNDTNLPKWDGLVLQSQECRKQQEGLRRVSGRLVEGGQGAKELVRLRSRTASLEFTSKFHQAMRGASFNKVFQMSKDAEATCAHLLANAKVVEGQYKALRAEHEMLRIEADTLRFCLDKAGILPSAVFDEELKRRGAERPQEELWLRICPIERKWPTHRRRLK
;
A
#
# COMPACT_ATOMS: atom_id res chain seq x y z
N MET A 1 -1.27 -11.02 4.03
CA MET A 1 0.02 -10.81 4.69
C MET A 1 -0.09 -9.49 5.42
N ASP A 2 -0.13 -9.56 6.74
CA ASP A 2 -0.33 -8.40 7.63
C ASP A 2 0.89 -7.46 7.58
N LEU A 3 0.71 -6.17 7.85
CA LEU A 3 1.80 -5.20 7.91
C LEU A 3 2.83 -5.59 8.98
N MET A 4 2.35 -6.12 10.12
CA MET A 4 3.18 -6.61 11.22
C MET A 4 4.01 -7.83 10.81
N GLU A 5 3.41 -8.75 10.04
CA GLU A 5 4.09 -9.95 9.52
C GLU A 5 5.25 -9.57 8.58
N ARG A 6 5.06 -8.54 7.73
CA ARG A 6 6.13 -8.01 6.87
C ARG A 6 7.23 -7.31 7.67
N ALA A 7 6.87 -6.59 8.74
CA ALA A 7 7.84 -5.91 9.60
C ALA A 7 8.73 -6.92 10.32
N MET A 8 8.12 -7.96 10.92
CA MET A 8 8.85 -9.05 11.58
C MET A 8 9.74 -9.84 10.61
N ALA A 9 9.24 -10.17 9.42
CA ALA A 9 10.04 -10.86 8.41
C ALA A 9 11.29 -10.05 8.01
N LYS A 10 11.15 -8.73 7.90
CA LYS A 10 12.25 -7.82 7.59
C LYS A 10 13.25 -7.69 8.74
N GLU A 11 12.79 -7.73 9.98
CA GLU A 11 13.65 -7.72 11.17
C GLU A 11 14.44 -9.03 11.30
N ASP A 12 13.81 -10.17 11.06
CA ASP A 12 14.46 -11.49 11.06
C ASP A 12 15.51 -11.61 9.94
N GLU A 13 15.20 -11.09 8.75
CA GLU A 13 16.15 -10.99 7.64
C GLU A 13 17.36 -10.11 7.99
N MET A 14 17.13 -9.01 8.71
CA MET A 14 18.20 -8.12 9.18
C MET A 14 19.09 -8.80 10.24
N LEU A 15 18.49 -9.52 11.20
CA LEU A 15 19.24 -10.25 12.23
C LEU A 15 20.11 -11.36 11.62
N LYS A 16 19.59 -12.08 10.62
CA LYS A 16 20.37 -13.06 9.85
C LYS A 16 21.54 -12.40 9.13
N GLY A 17 21.30 -11.26 8.46
CA GLY A 17 22.36 -10.49 7.81
C GLY A 17 23.45 -10.02 8.76
N LYS A 18 23.10 -9.62 9.99
CA LYS A 18 24.07 -9.25 11.03
C LYS A 18 24.96 -10.43 11.44
N ALA A 19 24.36 -11.59 11.69
CA ALA A 19 25.09 -12.78 12.11
C ALA A 19 26.09 -13.23 11.04
N THR A 20 25.65 -13.28 9.77
CA THR A 20 26.53 -13.60 8.64
C THR A 20 27.66 -12.58 8.48
N LEU A 21 27.38 -11.29 8.66
CA LEU A 21 28.42 -10.26 8.55
C LEU A 21 29.46 -10.36 9.67
N LEU A 22 29.05 -10.71 10.90
CA LEU A 22 29.98 -10.96 12.02
C LEU A 22 30.91 -12.14 11.74
N GLU A 23 30.38 -13.25 11.21
CA GLU A 23 31.19 -14.41 10.82
C GLU A 23 32.20 -14.06 9.73
N LEU A 24 31.79 -13.23 8.76
CA LEU A 24 32.69 -12.76 7.70
C LEU A 24 33.79 -11.82 8.23
N CYS A 25 33.50 -10.99 9.25
CA CYS A 25 34.52 -10.15 9.89
C CYS A 25 35.60 -11.00 10.56
N GLN A 26 35.23 -12.07 11.27
CA GLN A 26 36.17 -13.01 11.89
C GLN A 26 37.04 -13.75 10.86
N LEU A 27 36.55 -13.92 9.64
CA LEU A 27 37.28 -14.60 8.58
C LEU A 27 38.35 -13.70 7.92
N ILE A 28 38.09 -12.39 7.86
CA ILE A 28 39.01 -11.41 7.23
C ILE A 28 40.03 -10.83 8.23
N ASP A 29 39.71 -10.89 9.52
CA ASP A 29 40.62 -10.64 10.63
C ASP A 29 41.78 -11.63 10.60
N SER A 30 42.94 -11.18 10.14
CA SER A 30 44.10 -12.03 9.94
C SER A 30 44.87 -12.26 11.24
N ASP A 31 44.75 -11.34 12.20
CA ASP A 31 45.49 -11.36 13.46
C ASP A 31 44.68 -11.89 14.66
N ALA A 32 43.40 -12.21 14.45
CA ALA A 32 42.48 -12.70 15.48
C ALA A 32 42.25 -11.67 16.60
N SER A 33 42.41 -10.37 16.33
CA SER A 33 42.35 -9.31 17.35
C SER A 33 40.94 -9.04 17.87
N GLY A 34 39.90 -9.46 17.15
CA GLY A 34 38.52 -9.08 17.45
C GLY A 34 38.12 -7.70 16.93
N SER A 35 39.02 -7.02 16.20
CA SER A 35 38.80 -5.77 15.48
C SER A 35 39.31 -5.88 14.04
N LEU A 36 38.86 -5.01 13.15
CA LEU A 36 39.44 -4.89 11.79
C LEU A 36 40.23 -3.61 11.72
N ASP A 37 41.42 -3.65 11.14
CA ASP A 37 42.08 -2.45 10.65
C ASP A 37 41.56 -2.03 9.24
N VAL A 38 41.98 -0.86 8.77
CA VAL A 38 41.54 -0.32 7.46
C VAL A 38 41.96 -1.22 6.29
N ASP A 39 43.14 -1.82 6.37
CA ASP A 39 43.72 -2.64 5.30
C ASP A 39 43.06 -4.02 5.26
N GLU A 40 42.77 -4.63 6.41
CA GLU A 40 41.97 -5.85 6.55
C GLU A 40 40.55 -5.66 6.03
N PHE A 41 39.91 -4.53 6.38
CA PHE A 41 38.57 -4.20 5.90
C PHE A 41 38.55 -4.09 4.37
N LYS A 42 39.50 -3.32 3.81
CA LYS A 42 39.60 -3.09 2.37
C LYS A 42 39.97 -4.36 1.61
N SER A 43 40.96 -5.11 2.10
CA SER A 43 41.35 -6.41 1.56
C SER A 43 40.19 -7.40 1.63
N GLY A 44 39.42 -7.40 2.73
CA GLY A 44 38.21 -8.19 2.87
C GLY A 44 37.16 -7.84 1.82
N PHE A 45 36.97 -6.54 1.53
CA PHE A 45 36.06 -6.10 0.47
C PHE A 45 36.51 -6.53 -0.94
N GLU A 46 37.82 -6.48 -1.22
CA GLU A 46 38.36 -6.81 -2.54
C GLU A 46 38.48 -8.33 -2.77
N ASN A 47 38.82 -9.09 -1.73
CA ASN A 47 39.16 -10.52 -1.83
C ASN A 47 38.05 -11.47 -1.35
N ASN A 48 37.08 -11.00 -0.58
CA ASN A 48 35.94 -11.81 -0.12
C ASN A 48 34.63 -11.31 -0.74
N PRO A 49 34.12 -11.96 -1.82
CA PRO A 49 32.93 -11.51 -2.53
C PRO A 49 31.65 -11.62 -1.69
N GLU A 50 31.60 -12.52 -0.71
CA GLU A 50 30.46 -12.64 0.21
C GLU A 50 30.41 -11.45 1.17
N PHE A 51 31.57 -11.02 1.68
CA PHE A 51 31.70 -9.81 2.49
C PHE A 51 31.33 -8.56 1.70
N ALA A 52 31.87 -8.41 0.48
CA ALA A 52 31.52 -7.30 -0.41
C ALA A 52 30.02 -7.26 -0.72
N SER A 53 29.42 -8.41 -1.05
CA SER A 53 27.98 -8.49 -1.36
C SER A 53 27.11 -8.15 -0.15
N SER A 54 27.52 -8.56 1.05
CA SER A 54 26.82 -8.23 2.30
C SER A 54 26.87 -6.72 2.57
N LEU A 55 28.04 -6.09 2.42
CA LEU A 55 28.22 -4.64 2.58
C LEU A 55 27.46 -3.83 1.52
N MET A 56 27.51 -4.24 0.25
CA MET A 56 26.72 -3.60 -0.82
C MET A 56 25.22 -3.70 -0.58
N THR A 57 24.74 -4.81 0.01
CA THR A 57 23.33 -4.98 0.41
C THR A 57 22.94 -4.02 1.55
N MET A 58 23.91 -3.56 2.34
CA MET A 58 23.74 -2.52 3.34
C MET A 58 23.96 -1.10 2.79
N GLY A 59 24.28 -0.95 1.50
CA GLY A 59 24.49 0.33 0.83
C GLY A 59 25.91 0.89 0.96
N VAL A 60 26.88 0.06 1.34
CA VAL A 60 28.30 0.43 1.46
C VAL A 60 29.03 0.06 0.18
N PHE A 61 29.72 1.03 -0.43
CA PHE A 61 30.60 0.80 -1.59
C PHE A 61 32.08 0.86 -1.20
N LEU A 62 32.95 0.35 -2.07
CA LEU A 62 34.40 0.32 -1.81
C LEU A 62 34.98 1.73 -1.60
N GLU A 63 34.45 2.71 -2.34
CA GLU A 63 34.83 4.11 -2.26
C GLU A 63 34.50 4.73 -0.90
N ASP A 64 33.48 4.20 -0.21
CA ASP A 64 33.01 4.68 1.08
C ASP A 64 33.73 4.03 2.27
N VAL A 65 34.58 3.02 2.05
CA VAL A 65 35.22 2.25 3.14
C VAL A 65 36.04 3.17 4.06
N HIS A 66 36.84 4.06 3.50
CA HIS A 66 37.65 5.00 4.30
C HIS A 66 36.78 5.96 5.11
N LEU A 67 35.70 6.47 4.50
CA LEU A 67 34.77 7.36 5.20
C LEU A 67 34.08 6.60 6.33
N LEU A 68 33.55 5.41 6.06
CA LEU A 68 32.88 4.58 7.04
C LEU A 68 33.80 4.28 8.22
N PHE A 69 35.08 3.99 7.96
CA PHE A 69 36.05 3.73 9.01
C PHE A 69 36.32 4.96 9.88
N ASP A 70 36.45 6.14 9.28
CA ASP A 70 36.61 7.41 10.01
C ASP A 70 35.41 7.70 10.94
N VAL A 71 34.20 7.24 10.58
CA VAL A 71 33.00 7.38 11.41
C VAL A 71 33.06 6.41 12.59
N LEU A 72 33.43 5.16 12.31
CA LEU A 72 33.37 4.06 13.27
C LEU A 72 34.50 4.16 14.30
N ASP A 73 35.68 4.59 13.88
CA ASP A 73 36.85 4.75 14.75
C ASP A 73 36.84 6.12 15.43
N VAL A 74 35.85 6.32 16.31
CA VAL A 74 35.68 7.57 17.08
C VAL A 74 36.92 7.89 17.92
N GLU A 75 37.63 6.84 18.39
CA GLU A 75 38.82 6.96 19.22
C GLU A 75 40.10 7.21 18.42
N GLY A 76 40.08 7.06 17.09
CA GLY A 76 41.27 7.19 16.25
C GLY A 76 42.32 6.11 16.54
N SER A 77 41.86 4.93 16.95
CA SER A 77 42.70 3.76 17.27
C SER A 77 43.34 3.14 16.02
N GLY A 78 42.76 3.39 14.83
CA GLY A 78 43.08 2.71 13.59
C GLY A 78 42.38 1.35 13.42
N THR A 79 41.54 0.94 14.38
CA THR A 79 40.88 -0.36 14.41
C THR A 79 39.40 -0.24 14.81
N VAL A 80 38.53 -1.11 14.30
CA VAL A 80 37.10 -1.10 14.64
C VAL A 80 36.65 -2.50 15.11
N PRO A 81 36.08 -2.65 16.32
CA PRO A 81 35.53 -3.92 16.79
C PRO A 81 34.37 -4.42 15.93
N TYR A 82 34.28 -5.73 15.65
CA TYR A 82 33.25 -6.28 14.73
C TYR A 82 31.83 -5.98 15.17
N VAL A 83 31.58 -6.06 16.48
CA VAL A 83 30.26 -5.82 17.06
C VAL A 83 29.82 -4.38 16.78
N GLU A 84 30.72 -3.41 16.94
CA GLU A 84 30.44 -2.00 16.70
C GLU A 84 30.24 -1.71 15.21
N LEU A 85 31.08 -2.29 14.35
CA LEU A 85 30.94 -2.21 12.90
C LEU A 85 29.57 -2.68 12.44
N VAL A 86 29.17 -3.91 12.80
CA VAL A 86 27.93 -4.54 12.32
C VAL A 86 26.70 -3.82 12.87
N ASP A 87 26.71 -3.42 14.14
CA ASP A 87 25.59 -2.68 14.73
C ASP A 87 25.44 -1.29 14.13
N THR A 88 26.54 -0.62 13.80
CA THR A 88 26.49 0.69 13.16
C THR A 88 26.04 0.57 11.71
N LEU A 89 26.52 -0.41 10.95
CA LEU A 89 26.03 -0.67 9.59
C LEU A 89 24.53 -1.00 9.54
N ALA A 90 24.03 -1.77 10.49
CA ALA A 90 22.60 -2.06 10.55
C ALA A 90 21.76 -0.81 10.88
N ARG A 91 22.29 0.13 11.68
CA ARG A 91 21.68 1.45 11.92
C ARG A 91 21.76 2.36 10.68
N LEU A 92 22.78 2.18 9.85
CA LEU A 92 23.04 2.97 8.64
C LEU A 92 22.23 2.57 7.41
N LYS A 93 21.62 1.37 7.39
CA LYS A 93 20.81 0.85 6.28
C LYS A 93 19.63 1.76 5.86
N SER A 94 19.28 2.77 6.65
CA SER A 94 18.36 3.82 6.21
C SER A 94 19.13 4.82 5.32
N HIS A 95 18.73 4.99 4.06
CA HIS A 95 19.34 5.91 3.08
C HIS A 95 19.51 7.35 3.60
N ILE A 96 18.73 7.69 4.63
CA ILE A 96 18.75 8.93 5.38
C ILE A 96 19.99 9.00 6.25
N SER A 97 20.31 7.93 6.97
CA SER A 97 21.43 7.83 7.92
C SER A 97 22.79 8.06 7.25
N TYR A 98 22.94 7.68 5.99
CA TYR A 98 24.20 7.85 5.24
C TYR A 98 24.57 9.33 5.00
N VAL A 99 23.58 10.16 4.69
CA VAL A 99 23.80 11.60 4.48
C VAL A 99 24.17 12.28 5.80
N ILE A 100 23.52 11.88 6.90
CA ILE A 100 23.87 12.36 8.26
C ILE A 100 25.31 11.99 8.60
N LEU A 101 25.69 10.74 8.32
CA LEU A 101 27.01 10.23 8.66
C LEU A 101 28.12 11.01 7.95
N TYR A 102 27.90 11.32 6.67
CA TYR A 102 28.81 12.15 5.86
C TYR A 102 28.94 13.57 6.43
N GLN A 103 27.83 14.19 6.84
CA GLN A 103 27.86 15.54 7.41
C GLN A 103 28.53 15.57 8.79
N LEU A 104 28.22 14.59 9.64
CA LEU A 104 28.83 14.46 10.96
C LEU A 104 30.33 14.20 10.87
N THR A 105 30.80 13.36 9.95
CA THR A 105 32.24 13.16 9.75
C THR A 105 32.94 14.40 9.21
N ALA A 106 32.32 15.11 8.27
CA ALA A 106 32.85 16.38 7.80
C ALA A 106 33.00 17.39 8.95
N ILE A 107 32.02 17.47 9.86
CA ILE A 107 32.06 18.32 11.04
C ILE A 107 33.14 17.85 12.03
N GLN A 108 33.17 16.56 12.36
CA GLN A 108 34.16 15.99 13.30
C GLN A 108 35.59 16.19 12.80
N LYS A 109 35.84 15.95 11.51
CA LYS A 109 37.14 16.21 10.88
C LYS A 109 37.50 17.68 11.01
N HIS A 110 36.56 18.59 10.73
CA HIS A 110 36.79 20.02 10.89
C HIS A 110 37.10 20.42 12.33
N MET A 111 36.39 19.84 13.31
CA MET A 111 36.65 20.07 14.74
C MET A 111 38.04 19.54 15.16
N ARG A 112 38.44 18.38 14.65
CA ARG A 112 39.76 17.79 14.92
C ARG A 112 40.88 18.67 14.33
N ASP A 113 40.69 19.19 13.12
CA ASP A 113 41.63 20.12 12.48
C ASP A 113 41.75 21.43 13.28
N ILE A 114 40.64 21.96 13.82
CA ILE A 114 40.65 23.14 14.69
C ILE A 114 41.40 22.83 16.00
N ALA A 115 41.09 21.71 16.66
CA ALA A 115 41.74 21.30 17.90
C ALA A 115 43.26 21.10 17.72
N GLN A 116 43.70 20.58 16.57
CA GLN A 116 45.12 20.45 16.25
C GLN A 116 45.79 21.81 15.98
N ARG A 117 45.07 22.79 15.44
CA ARG A 117 45.59 24.16 15.25
C ARG A 117 45.67 24.95 16.55
N GLU A 118 44.74 24.72 17.46
CA GLU A 118 44.68 25.38 18.77
C GLU A 118 45.49 24.67 19.85
N ALA A 119 45.96 23.44 19.59
CA ALA A 119 46.88 22.75 20.47
C ALA A 119 48.10 23.65 20.70
N PRO A 120 48.39 24.07 21.95
CA PRO A 120 49.51 24.95 22.21
C PRO A 120 50.77 24.31 21.64
N PRO A 121 51.63 25.07 20.93
CA PRO A 121 52.88 24.54 20.43
C PRO A 121 53.55 23.86 21.60
N LYS A 122 53.80 22.54 21.48
CA LYS A 122 54.50 21.79 22.52
C LYS A 122 55.81 22.53 22.72
N GLU A 123 55.89 23.34 23.78
CA GLU A 123 57.11 24.06 24.10
C GLU A 123 58.20 23.00 24.10
N PRO A 124 59.31 23.21 23.37
CA PRO A 124 60.40 22.27 23.39
C PRO A 124 60.76 22.13 24.86
N VAL A 125 60.49 20.97 25.44
CA VAL A 125 60.86 20.63 26.80
C VAL A 125 62.37 20.77 26.80
N PHE A 126 62.83 21.96 27.19
CA PHE A 126 64.23 22.26 27.37
C PHE A 126 64.66 21.23 28.41
N LYS A 127 65.51 20.30 27.99
CA LYS A 127 66.19 19.38 28.89
C LYS A 127 67.07 20.25 29.78
N LEU A 128 66.47 20.86 30.81
CA LEU A 128 67.19 21.38 31.95
C LEU A 128 67.89 20.17 32.54
N ALA A 129 69.18 20.13 32.26
CA ALA A 129 70.10 19.15 32.80
C ALA A 129 69.83 19.00 34.29
N LYS A 130 69.76 17.74 34.73
CA LYS A 130 69.77 17.31 36.13
C LYS A 130 70.74 18.18 36.93
N ALA A 131 70.21 19.16 37.67
CA ALA A 131 70.88 19.68 38.84
C ALA A 131 70.38 18.85 40.01
N GLU A 132 71.33 18.26 40.74
CA GLU A 132 71.14 17.44 41.92
C GLU A 132 70.17 18.09 42.92
N GLU A 133 69.19 17.30 43.37
CA GLU A 133 68.25 17.66 44.42
C GLU A 133 68.95 17.57 45.78
N ASP A 134 69.12 18.71 46.45
CA ASP A 134 69.24 18.76 47.92
C ASP A 134 67.85 18.55 48.57
N PRO A 135 67.76 17.84 49.70
CA PRO A 135 66.48 17.57 50.36
C PRO A 135 66.05 18.78 51.20
N VAL A 136 65.04 19.52 50.74
CA VAL A 136 64.42 20.63 51.49
C VAL A 136 63.03 20.22 52.02
N PRO A 137 62.67 20.60 53.25
CA PRO A 137 61.80 19.80 54.11
C PRO A 137 60.32 20.17 54.01
N ALA A 138 59.51 19.18 54.39
CA ALA A 138 58.08 19.29 54.62
C ALA A 138 57.75 20.42 55.61
N LYS A 139 57.24 21.55 55.10
CA LYS A 139 56.24 22.40 55.75
C LYS A 139 55.88 23.59 54.85
N LEU A 140 54.58 23.87 54.83
CA LEU A 140 53.93 25.14 54.45
C LEU A 140 53.92 25.45 52.94
N ARG A 141 52.74 25.34 52.32
CA ARG A 141 51.92 26.53 52.07
C ARG A 141 50.51 26.17 51.58
N GLU A 142 49.53 26.57 52.38
CA GLU A 142 48.20 26.92 51.91
C GLU A 142 48.34 28.13 50.98
N ASP A 143 48.45 27.90 49.68
CA ASP A 143 48.36 28.98 48.70
C ASP A 143 46.98 28.97 48.04
N LYS A 144 46.39 30.16 48.15
CA LYS A 144 45.05 30.56 47.74
C LYS A 144 44.80 30.18 46.29
N TYR A 145 43.63 29.61 46.06
CA TYR A 145 42.99 29.52 44.76
C TYR A 145 42.87 30.93 44.18
N HIS A 146 43.76 31.30 43.27
CA HIS A 146 43.58 32.48 42.45
C HIS A 146 42.49 32.13 41.41
N PRO A 147 41.38 32.89 41.34
CA PRO A 147 40.41 32.70 40.26
C PRO A 147 41.11 32.94 38.92
N VAL A 148 41.00 31.96 38.04
CA VAL A 148 41.47 32.03 36.66
C VAL A 148 40.84 33.27 36.01
N PRO A 149 41.63 34.17 35.38
CA PRO A 149 41.11 35.39 34.81
C PRO A 149 40.08 35.10 33.71
N GLU A 150 38.86 35.54 33.99
CA GLU A 150 37.63 35.51 33.22
C GLU A 150 37.75 36.40 31.97
N LYS A 151 38.56 36.00 30.99
CA LYS A 151 38.64 36.66 29.67
C LYS A 151 38.56 35.64 28.54
N LEU A 152 37.36 35.09 28.38
CA LEU A 152 36.93 34.34 27.19
C LEU A 152 36.25 35.29 26.19
N GLU A 153 36.87 36.43 25.86
CA GLU A 153 36.35 37.36 24.85
C GLU A 153 36.30 36.73 23.44
N GLY A 154 37.02 35.61 23.20
CA GLY A 154 36.98 34.85 21.94
C GLY A 154 35.79 33.90 21.78
N ALA A 155 35.19 33.40 22.87
CA ALA A 155 34.09 32.43 22.78
C ALA A 155 32.77 33.06 22.31
N GLN A 156 32.57 34.34 22.58
CA GLN A 156 31.39 35.08 22.13
C GLN A 156 31.35 35.18 20.60
N GLY A 157 32.49 35.50 19.97
CA GLY A 157 32.59 35.64 18.51
C GLY A 157 32.35 34.34 17.75
N PHE A 158 32.78 33.20 18.30
CA PHE A 158 32.50 31.89 17.70
C PHE A 158 31.02 31.51 17.81
N ARG A 159 30.38 31.81 18.95
CA ARG A 159 28.95 31.58 19.15
C ARG A 159 28.09 32.42 18.20
N ASP A 160 28.43 33.70 18.03
CA ASP A 160 27.74 34.60 17.09
C ASP A 160 27.91 34.15 15.64
N LEU A 161 29.07 33.60 15.27
CA LEU A 161 29.31 33.04 13.94
C LEU A 161 28.46 31.79 13.68
N LEU A 162 28.36 30.89 14.66
CA LEU A 162 27.53 29.69 14.55
C LEU A 162 26.04 30.05 14.46
N ASP A 163 25.56 30.92 15.36
CA ASP A 163 24.15 31.36 15.36
C ASP A 163 23.77 32.03 14.02
N ARG A 164 24.68 32.84 13.46
CA ARG A 164 24.48 33.45 12.14
C ARG A 164 24.39 32.40 11.04
N ARG A 165 25.30 31.42 11.02
CA ARG A 165 25.33 30.38 9.99
C ARG A 165 24.13 29.44 10.08
N PHE A 166 23.70 29.09 11.30
CA PHE A 166 22.46 28.33 11.52
C PHE A 166 21.23 29.11 11.08
N ALA A 167 21.15 30.41 11.38
CA ALA A 167 20.04 31.25 10.93
C ALA A 167 19.97 31.36 9.40
N GLU A 168 21.12 31.54 8.73
CA GLU A 168 21.21 31.56 7.27
C GLU A 168 20.77 30.22 6.65
N MET A 169 21.25 29.10 7.19
CA MET A 169 20.85 27.76 6.74
C MET A 169 19.34 27.50 6.93
N MET A 170 18.77 27.88 8.07
CA MET A 170 17.33 27.72 8.32
C MET A 170 16.48 28.62 7.42
N ALA A 171 16.95 29.83 7.11
CA ALA A 171 16.28 30.73 6.17
C ALA A 171 16.30 30.17 4.73
N ASP A 172 17.39 29.52 4.32
CA ASP A 172 17.49 28.88 3.01
C ASP A 172 16.63 27.62 2.91
N ASN A 173 16.63 26.78 3.94
CA ASN A 173 15.74 25.61 4.00
C ASN A 173 14.26 26.02 4.00
N LYS A 174 13.90 27.08 4.73
CA LYS A 174 12.55 27.63 4.68
C LYS A 174 12.18 28.09 3.26
N ARG A 175 13.06 28.82 2.58
CA ARG A 175 12.83 29.26 1.19
C ARG A 175 12.63 28.09 0.23
N ARG A 176 13.39 27.00 0.39
CA ARG A 176 13.19 25.77 -0.41
C ARG A 176 11.85 25.10 -0.11
N MET A 177 11.45 25.02 1.16
CA MET A 177 10.12 24.49 1.50
C MET A 177 8.99 25.33 0.91
N ASP A 178 9.08 26.66 1.01
CA ASP A 178 8.07 27.57 0.46
C ASP A 178 7.96 27.39 -1.08
N GLN A 179 9.09 27.24 -1.79
CA GLN A 179 9.11 26.93 -3.23
C GLN A 179 8.45 25.59 -3.57
N ILE A 180 8.75 24.53 -2.82
CA ILE A 180 8.12 23.21 -3.02
C ILE A 180 6.61 23.30 -2.81
N ILE A 181 6.16 24.04 -1.80
CA ILE A 181 4.73 24.25 -1.53
C ILE A 181 4.07 24.98 -2.70
N GLU A 182 4.68 26.05 -3.21
CA GLU A 182 4.16 26.79 -4.38
C GLU A 182 4.09 25.91 -5.65
N GLU A 183 5.09 25.08 -5.91
CA GLU A 183 5.10 24.14 -7.04
C GLU A 183 4.02 23.06 -6.91
N MET A 184 3.79 22.58 -5.70
CA MET A 184 2.71 21.63 -5.40
C MET A 184 1.33 22.26 -5.61
N ASP A 185 1.11 23.49 -5.12
CA ASP A 185 -0.15 24.21 -5.28
C ASP A 185 -0.44 24.56 -6.75
N HIS A 186 0.60 24.92 -7.51
CA HIS A 186 0.49 25.12 -8.95
C HIS A 186 0.10 23.82 -9.66
N SER A 187 0.76 22.71 -9.34
CA SER A 187 0.47 21.39 -9.92
C SER A 187 -0.95 20.91 -9.58
N PHE A 188 -1.40 21.15 -8.35
CA PHE A 188 -2.76 20.82 -7.92
C PHE A 188 -3.81 21.68 -8.64
N SER A 189 -3.55 22.98 -8.78
CA SER A 189 -4.42 23.90 -9.53
C SER A 189 -4.53 23.50 -11.01
N GLN A 190 -3.42 23.06 -11.62
CA GLN A 190 -3.40 22.57 -12.99
C GLN A 190 -4.21 21.27 -13.14
N ALA A 191 -4.07 20.34 -12.18
CA ALA A 191 -4.86 19.11 -12.15
C ALA A 191 -6.37 19.40 -12.01
N GLN A 192 -6.76 20.36 -11.16
CA GLN A 192 -8.16 20.77 -11.03
C GLN A 192 -8.75 21.36 -12.31
N ARG A 193 -7.97 22.16 -13.06
CA ARG A 193 -8.40 22.68 -14.37
C ARG A 193 -8.63 21.56 -15.38
N LEU A 194 -7.71 20.60 -15.46
CA LEU A 194 -7.87 19.42 -16.31
C LEU A 194 -9.08 18.57 -15.88
N GLU A 195 -9.30 18.44 -14.57
CA GLU A 195 -10.47 17.74 -14.05
C GLU A 195 -11.77 18.47 -14.41
N SER A 196 -11.82 19.81 -14.36
CA SER A 196 -12.98 20.58 -14.80
C SER A 196 -13.22 20.48 -16.31
N ASP A 197 -12.17 20.41 -17.12
CA ASP A 197 -12.28 20.27 -18.58
C ASP A 197 -12.72 18.85 -18.99
N ILE A 198 -12.31 17.81 -18.24
CA ILE A 198 -12.79 16.43 -18.41
C ILE A 198 -14.23 16.28 -17.87
N LYS A 199 -14.57 16.99 -16.80
CA LYS A 199 -15.92 17.00 -16.21
C LYS A 199 -16.89 17.93 -16.92
N ALA A 200 -16.46 18.74 -17.89
CA ALA A 200 -17.37 19.44 -18.78
C ALA A 200 -18.27 18.38 -19.41
N PRO A 201 -19.55 18.29 -19.01
CA PRO A 201 -20.36 17.14 -19.33
C PRO A 201 -20.55 17.17 -20.83
N VAL A 202 -19.92 16.24 -21.54
CA VAL A 202 -20.46 15.82 -22.83
C VAL A 202 -21.81 15.24 -22.45
N LYS A 203 -22.83 16.11 -22.50
CA LYS A 203 -24.22 15.84 -22.11
C LYS A 203 -24.78 14.87 -23.15
N LYS A 204 -24.29 13.63 -23.13
CA LYS A 204 -24.86 12.52 -23.86
C LYS A 204 -26.20 12.28 -23.17
N CYS A 205 -27.25 12.79 -23.79
CA CYS A 205 -28.60 12.45 -23.41
C CYS A 205 -28.80 10.97 -23.73
N TYR A 206 -28.71 10.13 -22.70
CA TYR A 206 -29.16 8.74 -22.80
C TYR A 206 -30.69 8.75 -22.90
N SER A 207 -31.23 8.04 -23.89
CA SER A 207 -32.67 8.01 -24.10
C SER A 207 -33.38 7.13 -23.06
N SER A 208 -32.65 6.16 -22.49
CA SER A 208 -33.12 5.20 -21.49
C SER A 208 -32.00 4.81 -20.53
N ILE A 209 -32.36 4.46 -19.28
CA ILE A 209 -31.40 3.91 -18.31
C ILE A 209 -30.74 2.60 -18.80
N LEU A 210 -31.41 1.85 -19.69
CA LEU A 210 -30.87 0.63 -20.28
C LEU A 210 -29.59 0.91 -21.07
N GLU A 211 -29.54 2.03 -21.81
CA GLU A 211 -28.34 2.47 -22.54
C GLU A 211 -27.26 2.99 -21.57
N ALA A 212 -27.68 3.75 -20.55
CA ALA A 212 -26.77 4.32 -19.56
C ALA A 212 -26.04 3.25 -18.74
N LEU A 213 -26.64 2.07 -18.55
CA LEU A 213 -26.03 0.95 -17.83
C LEU A 213 -24.76 0.42 -18.49
N ASP A 214 -24.41 0.79 -19.72
CA ASP A 214 -23.12 0.45 -20.35
C ASP A 214 -21.99 1.43 -19.99
N HIS A 215 -22.31 2.52 -19.29
CA HIS A 215 -21.38 3.61 -18.97
C HIS A 215 -20.93 3.61 -17.49
N SER A 216 -20.36 4.71 -16.99
CA SER A 216 -19.95 4.80 -15.58
C SER A 216 -21.15 4.67 -14.63
N SER A 217 -20.97 3.98 -13.50
CA SER A 217 -21.99 3.90 -12.43
C SER A 217 -22.42 5.28 -11.91
N SER A 218 -21.52 6.27 -11.93
CA SER A 218 -21.82 7.64 -11.49
C SER A 218 -22.94 8.29 -12.31
N VAL A 219 -22.92 8.10 -13.63
CA VAL A 219 -23.92 8.67 -14.55
C VAL A 219 -25.28 8.02 -14.31
N VAL A 220 -25.32 6.70 -14.12
CA VAL A 220 -26.57 5.98 -13.87
C VAL A 220 -27.16 6.36 -12.51
N LEU A 221 -26.33 6.51 -11.49
CA LEU A 221 -26.75 6.96 -10.17
C LEU A 221 -27.30 8.40 -10.21
N GLU A 222 -26.72 9.28 -11.03
CA GLU A 222 -27.24 10.62 -11.24
C GLU A 222 -28.61 10.59 -11.95
N MET A 223 -28.75 9.77 -13.00
CA MET A 223 -30.04 9.56 -13.66
C MET A 223 -31.10 9.02 -12.70
N LEU A 224 -30.73 8.09 -11.82
CA LEU A 224 -31.64 7.50 -10.81
C LEU A 224 -32.10 8.49 -9.73
N ARG A 225 -31.46 9.65 -9.60
CA ARG A 225 -31.93 10.74 -8.72
C ARG A 225 -33.05 11.57 -9.34
N ALA A 226 -33.29 11.46 -10.65
CA ALA A 226 -34.43 12.13 -11.29
C ALA A 226 -35.76 11.54 -10.77
N GLU A 227 -36.79 12.37 -10.71
CA GLU A 227 -38.13 11.95 -10.29
C GLU A 227 -38.68 10.87 -11.23
N VAL A 228 -38.54 11.07 -12.54
CA VAL A 228 -38.90 10.11 -13.58
C VAL A 228 -37.64 9.63 -14.29
N VAL A 229 -37.43 8.32 -14.31
CA VAL A 229 -36.26 7.69 -14.93
C VAL A 229 -36.70 6.97 -16.22
N PRO A 230 -36.35 7.51 -17.41
CA PRO A 230 -36.71 6.89 -18.68
C PRO A 230 -36.22 5.45 -18.77
N GLY A 231 -37.13 4.55 -19.14
CA GLY A 231 -36.85 3.12 -19.32
C GLY A 231 -36.55 2.31 -18.06
N LEU A 232 -36.84 2.82 -16.85
CA LEU A 232 -36.61 2.10 -15.60
C LEU A 232 -37.32 0.73 -15.56
N ASN A 233 -38.57 0.68 -16.03
CA ASN A 233 -39.41 -0.52 -16.08
C ASN A 233 -39.51 -1.15 -17.48
N GLU A 234 -38.72 -0.68 -18.44
CA GLU A 234 -38.65 -1.27 -19.77
C GLU A 234 -37.87 -2.58 -19.73
N LEU A 235 -38.22 -3.49 -20.65
CA LEU A 235 -37.50 -4.73 -20.90
C LEU A 235 -36.75 -4.57 -22.22
N ASN A 236 -35.49 -4.99 -22.25
CA ASN A 236 -34.77 -5.07 -23.52
C ASN A 236 -35.27 -6.27 -24.36
N ASP A 237 -34.68 -6.45 -25.55
CA ASP A 237 -35.00 -7.57 -26.45
C ASP A 237 -34.77 -8.96 -25.83
N ASN A 238 -34.04 -9.04 -24.70
CA ASN A 238 -33.78 -10.26 -23.94
C ASN A 238 -34.75 -10.47 -22.76
N GLY A 239 -35.75 -9.62 -22.61
CA GLY A 239 -36.66 -9.64 -21.47
C GLY A 239 -35.99 -9.19 -20.17
N GLU A 240 -34.84 -8.52 -20.24
CA GLU A 240 -34.08 -8.11 -19.07
C GLU A 240 -34.48 -6.70 -18.63
N THR A 241 -34.73 -6.55 -17.33
CA THR A 241 -34.96 -5.24 -16.70
C THR A 241 -33.65 -4.49 -16.49
N SER A 242 -33.76 -3.18 -16.24
CA SER A 242 -32.64 -2.34 -15.79
C SER A 242 -31.94 -2.91 -14.54
N LEU A 243 -32.70 -3.42 -13.57
CA LEU A 243 -32.17 -4.10 -12.38
C LEU A 243 -31.36 -5.35 -12.74
N LEU A 244 -31.89 -6.19 -13.62
CA LEU A 244 -31.23 -7.42 -14.02
C LEU A 244 -29.91 -7.14 -14.76
N LEU A 245 -29.91 -6.16 -15.66
CA LEU A 245 -28.69 -5.71 -16.36
C LEU A 245 -27.65 -5.16 -15.38
N ALA A 246 -28.06 -4.38 -14.37
CA ALA A 246 -27.16 -3.89 -13.33
C ALA A 246 -26.49 -5.05 -12.57
N ILE A 247 -27.25 -6.09 -12.21
CA ILE A 247 -26.74 -7.31 -11.55
C ILE A 247 -25.78 -8.09 -12.46
N LYS A 248 -26.14 -8.32 -13.73
CA LYS A 248 -25.29 -9.01 -14.71
C LYS A 248 -23.96 -8.27 -14.94
N ARG A 249 -23.98 -6.94 -14.89
CA ARG A 249 -22.79 -6.07 -15.03
C ARG A 249 -22.07 -5.78 -13.71
N GLN A 250 -22.48 -6.41 -12.61
CA GLN A 250 -21.87 -6.24 -11.29
C GLN A 250 -21.89 -4.79 -10.75
N LYS A 251 -22.90 -4.01 -11.15
CA LYS A 251 -23.10 -2.63 -10.69
C LYS A 251 -24.01 -2.60 -9.46
N TRP A 252 -23.46 -3.08 -8.35
CA TRP A 252 -24.23 -3.35 -7.13
C TRP A 252 -24.88 -2.12 -6.51
N GLU A 253 -24.17 -0.99 -6.49
CA GLU A 253 -24.71 0.28 -5.99
C GLU A 253 -25.90 0.76 -6.82
N VAL A 254 -25.82 0.61 -8.14
CA VAL A 254 -26.91 0.93 -9.07
C VAL A 254 -28.09 -0.01 -8.84
N ALA A 255 -27.86 -1.31 -8.66
CA ALA A 255 -28.91 -2.27 -8.37
C ALA A 255 -29.65 -1.94 -7.05
N LEU A 256 -28.92 -1.60 -5.99
CA LEU A 256 -29.51 -1.18 -4.72
C LEU A 256 -30.28 0.14 -4.87
N ALA A 257 -29.76 1.11 -5.63
CA ALA A 257 -30.46 2.36 -5.91
C ALA A 257 -31.76 2.14 -6.69
N ILE A 258 -31.78 1.23 -7.67
CA ILE A 258 -33.01 0.83 -8.39
C ILE A 258 -34.01 0.20 -7.40
N LEU A 259 -33.55 -0.69 -6.52
CA LEU A 259 -34.42 -1.36 -5.53
C LEU A 259 -35.04 -0.41 -4.51
N GLN A 260 -34.34 0.66 -4.15
CA GLN A 260 -34.84 1.70 -3.24
C GLN A 260 -35.96 2.54 -3.85
N ARG A 261 -36.12 2.53 -5.18
CA ARG A 261 -37.18 3.28 -5.83
C ARG A 261 -38.52 2.56 -5.77
N GLN A 262 -39.56 3.30 -5.37
CA GLN A 262 -40.92 2.80 -5.25
C GLN A 262 -41.62 2.63 -6.61
N ASP A 263 -41.19 3.37 -7.63
CA ASP A 263 -41.76 3.33 -8.99
C ASP A 263 -41.22 2.16 -9.83
N PHE A 264 -40.20 1.43 -9.35
CA PHE A 264 -39.76 0.19 -9.99
C PHE A 264 -40.75 -0.94 -9.67
N THR A 265 -41.37 -1.53 -10.69
CA THR A 265 -42.47 -2.52 -10.55
C THR A 265 -42.15 -3.90 -11.15
N ARG A 266 -41.05 -4.01 -11.91
CA ARG A 266 -40.68 -5.24 -12.65
C ARG A 266 -39.73 -6.15 -11.87
N LEU A 267 -39.90 -6.25 -10.55
CA LEU A 267 -39.00 -7.02 -9.68
C LEU A 267 -39.02 -8.53 -10.02
N ASN A 268 -40.21 -9.07 -10.31
CA ASN A 268 -40.43 -10.48 -10.61
C ASN A 268 -40.29 -10.82 -12.10
N ALA A 269 -39.78 -9.91 -12.93
CA ALA A 269 -39.53 -10.19 -14.34
C ALA A 269 -38.49 -11.30 -14.51
N LEU A 270 -38.73 -12.18 -15.47
CA LEU A 270 -37.84 -13.28 -15.83
C LEU A 270 -37.16 -12.96 -17.16
N ASP A 271 -35.87 -13.27 -17.28
CA ASP A 271 -35.18 -13.21 -18.57
C ASP A 271 -35.61 -14.35 -19.50
N LYS A 272 -35.07 -14.35 -20.72
CA LYS A 272 -35.26 -15.44 -21.70
C LYS A 272 -34.93 -16.85 -21.17
N LEU A 273 -34.14 -16.97 -20.08
CA LEU A 273 -33.80 -18.24 -19.46
C LEU A 273 -34.78 -18.63 -18.33
N GLY A 274 -35.80 -17.80 -18.07
CA GLY A 274 -36.73 -17.99 -16.96
C GLY A 274 -36.13 -17.61 -15.60
N LEU A 275 -35.06 -16.81 -15.57
CA LEU A 275 -34.37 -16.43 -14.34
C LEU A 275 -34.73 -15.01 -13.92
N SER A 276 -35.20 -14.86 -12.68
CA SER A 276 -35.38 -13.55 -12.06
C SER A 276 -34.06 -12.92 -11.59
N CYS A 277 -34.09 -11.62 -11.30
CA CYS A 277 -32.96 -10.88 -10.73
C CYS A 277 -32.41 -11.54 -9.43
N TRP A 278 -33.28 -12.12 -8.61
CA TRP A 278 -32.90 -12.81 -7.38
C TRP A 278 -31.99 -14.03 -7.64
N HIS A 279 -32.30 -14.82 -8.67
CA HIS A 279 -31.45 -15.97 -9.05
C HIS A 279 -30.05 -15.53 -9.46
N HIS A 280 -29.95 -14.45 -10.24
CA HIS A 280 -28.67 -13.89 -10.66
C HIS A 280 -27.85 -13.34 -9.48
N CYS A 281 -28.49 -12.80 -8.44
CA CYS A 281 -27.81 -12.40 -7.21
C CYS A 281 -27.20 -13.58 -6.45
N LEU A 282 -27.92 -14.72 -6.37
CA LEU A 282 -27.43 -15.92 -5.71
C LEU A 282 -26.22 -16.53 -6.43
N VAL A 283 -26.29 -16.61 -7.77
CA VAL A 283 -25.18 -17.14 -8.59
C VAL A 283 -23.92 -16.30 -8.44
N ARG A 284 -24.04 -14.99 -8.18
CA ARG A 284 -22.92 -14.04 -8.04
C ARG A 284 -22.52 -13.76 -6.58
N ASP A 285 -23.08 -14.49 -5.63
CA ASP A 285 -22.80 -14.37 -4.19
C ASP A 285 -22.99 -12.94 -3.62
N ARG A 286 -24.07 -12.27 -4.06
CA ARG A 286 -24.48 -10.94 -3.56
C ARG A 286 -25.66 -11.04 -2.63
N SER A 287 -25.38 -11.53 -1.43
CA SER A 287 -26.35 -11.72 -0.36
C SER A 287 -27.03 -10.42 0.08
N ASP A 288 -26.34 -9.29 0.00
CA ASP A 288 -26.86 -7.95 0.29
C ASP A 288 -27.98 -7.53 -0.68
N VAL A 289 -27.74 -7.67 -1.98
CA VAL A 289 -28.74 -7.35 -3.02
C VAL A 289 -29.88 -8.37 -3.00
N ALA A 290 -29.58 -9.65 -2.81
CA ALA A 290 -30.60 -10.70 -2.68
C ALA A 290 -31.51 -10.47 -1.47
N ALA A 291 -30.95 -10.01 -0.34
CA ALA A 291 -31.72 -9.60 0.83
C ALA A 291 -32.58 -8.38 0.51
N ALA A 292 -32.04 -7.35 -0.13
CA ALA A 292 -32.82 -6.16 -0.51
C ALA A 292 -34.01 -6.50 -1.42
N ILE A 293 -33.83 -7.40 -2.40
CA ILE A 293 -34.92 -7.93 -3.23
C ILE A 293 -35.98 -8.62 -2.35
N ARG A 294 -35.56 -9.51 -1.45
CA ARG A 294 -36.46 -10.29 -0.58
C ARG A 294 -37.30 -9.43 0.37
N HIS A 295 -36.78 -8.28 0.80
CA HIS A 295 -37.50 -7.37 1.72
C HIS A 295 -38.54 -6.50 1.02
N ARG A 296 -38.58 -6.49 -0.31
CA ARG A 296 -39.59 -5.72 -1.03
C ARG A 296 -40.96 -6.41 -0.95
N PRO A 297 -42.05 -5.68 -0.67
CA PRO A 297 -43.39 -6.26 -0.48
C PRO A 297 -43.99 -6.80 -1.79
N ASP A 298 -43.53 -6.30 -2.93
CA ASP A 298 -43.91 -6.74 -4.28
C ASP A 298 -43.05 -7.91 -4.79
N PHE A 299 -42.15 -8.45 -3.98
CA PHE A 299 -41.38 -9.63 -4.33
C PHE A 299 -42.20 -10.91 -4.13
N ASP A 300 -42.56 -11.55 -5.24
CA ASP A 300 -43.16 -12.88 -5.21
C ASP A 300 -42.05 -13.90 -5.40
N VAL A 301 -41.96 -14.88 -4.49
CA VAL A 301 -41.00 -15.98 -4.63
C VAL A 301 -41.26 -16.64 -5.98
N PRO A 302 -40.32 -16.56 -6.94
CA PRO A 302 -40.57 -17.07 -8.28
C PRO A 302 -40.85 -18.58 -8.20
N VAL A 303 -41.85 -19.00 -8.95
CA VAL A 303 -42.22 -20.41 -9.16
C VAL A 303 -40.96 -21.21 -9.45
N ALA A 304 -40.84 -22.37 -8.79
CA ALA A 304 -39.66 -23.23 -8.77
C ALA A 304 -38.96 -23.31 -10.14
N LEU A 305 -37.66 -23.02 -10.13
CA LEU A 305 -36.78 -23.21 -11.28
C LEU A 305 -36.99 -24.60 -11.89
N SER A 306 -37.16 -24.66 -13.22
CA SER A 306 -36.99 -25.93 -13.90
C SER A 306 -35.56 -26.44 -13.65
N GLY A 307 -35.38 -27.74 -13.42
CA GLY A 307 -34.05 -28.31 -13.20
C GLY A 307 -33.06 -28.00 -14.33
N GLU A 308 -33.58 -27.73 -15.53
CA GLU A 308 -32.80 -27.32 -16.70
C GLU A 308 -32.24 -25.89 -16.58
N ALA A 309 -33.00 -24.94 -16.02
CA ALA A 309 -32.54 -23.56 -15.79
C ALA A 309 -31.38 -23.52 -14.77
N ILE A 310 -31.43 -24.37 -13.75
CA ILE A 310 -30.37 -24.54 -12.74
C ILE A 310 -29.09 -25.05 -13.41
N SER A 311 -29.20 -26.07 -14.26
CA SER A 311 -28.05 -26.68 -14.92
C SER A 311 -27.31 -25.72 -15.87
N ARG A 312 -28.02 -24.77 -16.50
CA ARG A 312 -27.41 -23.79 -17.43
C ARG A 312 -26.71 -22.64 -16.71
N CYS A 313 -27.15 -22.26 -15.52
CA CYS A 313 -26.50 -21.20 -14.74
C CYS A 313 -25.11 -21.61 -14.24
N GLY A 314 -24.92 -22.90 -13.93
CA GLY A 314 -23.66 -23.42 -13.40
C GLY A 314 -22.52 -23.50 -14.43
N THR A 315 -22.81 -23.44 -15.73
CA THR A 315 -21.79 -23.65 -16.78
C THR A 315 -21.06 -22.37 -17.21
N ASP A 316 -21.67 -21.20 -17.01
CA ASP A 316 -21.12 -19.93 -17.51
C ASP A 316 -20.08 -19.27 -16.58
N HIS A 317 -19.95 -19.72 -15.33
CA HIS A 317 -19.06 -19.07 -14.34
C HIS A 317 -18.13 -20.11 -13.68
N SER A 318 -16.85 -20.11 -14.09
CA SER A 318 -15.82 -21.06 -13.64
C SER A 318 -15.18 -20.73 -12.28
N ARG A 319 -15.89 -20.05 -11.37
CA ARG A 319 -15.38 -19.74 -10.02
C ARG A 319 -16.26 -20.36 -8.94
N ASP A 320 -15.63 -21.29 -8.22
CA ASP A 320 -16.01 -21.93 -6.97
C ASP A 320 -17.41 -22.59 -6.89
N SER A 321 -17.47 -23.85 -7.34
CA SER A 321 -18.66 -24.70 -7.32
C SER A 321 -19.20 -25.02 -5.90
N ARG A 322 -18.45 -24.68 -4.84
CA ARG A 322 -18.82 -25.01 -3.45
C ARG A 322 -19.91 -24.09 -2.88
N SER A 323 -19.92 -22.81 -3.23
CA SER A 323 -20.90 -21.84 -2.69
C SER A 323 -22.29 -22.02 -3.31
N ILE A 324 -22.35 -22.36 -4.60
CA ILE A 324 -23.61 -22.58 -5.35
C ILE A 324 -24.37 -23.79 -4.77
N GLY A 325 -23.66 -24.89 -4.52
CA GLY A 325 -24.26 -26.11 -3.94
C GLY A 325 -24.81 -25.89 -2.52
N PHE A 326 -24.10 -25.11 -1.69
CA PHE A 326 -24.50 -24.86 -0.31
C PHE A 326 -25.79 -24.03 -0.22
N TRP A 327 -25.90 -22.94 -0.98
CA TRP A 327 -27.11 -22.09 -0.98
C TRP A 327 -28.28 -22.71 -1.73
N MET A 328 -28.06 -23.49 -2.80
CA MET A 328 -29.14 -24.19 -3.50
C MET A 328 -29.78 -25.28 -2.63
N VAL A 329 -28.98 -26.08 -1.92
CA VAL A 329 -29.51 -27.15 -1.06
C VAL A 329 -30.19 -26.57 0.18
N HIS A 330 -29.58 -25.58 0.85
CA HIS A 330 -30.17 -25.01 2.06
C HIS A 330 -31.31 -24.00 1.79
N GLY A 331 -31.27 -23.24 0.69
CA GLY A 331 -32.31 -22.28 0.32
C GLY A 331 -33.63 -22.96 -0.06
N ILE A 332 -33.56 -24.05 -0.83
CA ILE A 332 -34.75 -24.85 -1.20
C ILE A 332 -35.31 -25.58 0.05
N PHE A 333 -34.46 -26.08 0.95
CA PHE A 333 -34.91 -26.71 2.20
C PHE A 333 -35.50 -25.71 3.20
N ALA A 334 -34.97 -24.49 3.30
CA ALA A 334 -35.49 -23.45 4.19
C ALA A 334 -36.89 -22.98 3.78
N LEU A 335 -37.17 -22.87 2.47
CA LEU A 335 -38.50 -22.53 1.95
C LEU A 335 -39.53 -23.64 2.22
N LYS A 336 -39.15 -24.92 2.11
CA LYS A 336 -40.02 -26.04 2.50
C LYS A 336 -40.30 -26.10 4.00
N ARG A 337 -39.35 -25.70 4.86
CA ARG A 337 -39.53 -25.74 6.32
C ARG A 337 -40.46 -24.65 6.85
N SER A 338 -40.54 -23.51 6.15
CA SER A 338 -41.45 -22.39 6.48
C SER A 338 -42.93 -22.70 6.22
N GLN A 339 -43.27 -23.67 5.37
CA GLN A 339 -44.67 -24.04 5.09
C GLN A 339 -45.23 -25.09 6.06
N PHE A 340 -44.40 -25.72 6.90
CA PHE A 340 -44.82 -26.77 7.84
C PHE A 340 -44.92 -26.32 9.31
N SER A 341 -44.73 -25.02 9.59
CA SER A 341 -44.80 -24.44 10.94
C SER A 341 -45.95 -23.44 11.08
N CYS A 342 -47.17 -23.88 10.80
CA CYS A 342 -48.39 -23.26 11.31
C CYS A 342 -49.49 -24.33 11.36
N GLY A 343 -49.48 -25.12 12.43
CA GLY A 343 -50.61 -25.97 12.78
C GLY A 343 -51.41 -25.30 13.88
N SER A 344 -52.60 -24.76 13.56
CA SER A 344 -53.74 -24.69 14.48
C SER A 344 -55.06 -24.43 13.73
N LEU A 345 -56.00 -25.38 13.85
CA LEU A 345 -57.46 -25.22 13.95
C LEU A 345 -58.26 -24.48 12.85
N LEU A 346 -58.98 -25.26 12.02
CA LEU A 346 -60.46 -25.33 12.03
C LEU A 346 -60.96 -26.38 11.02
N GLU A 347 -61.74 -27.34 11.52
CA GLU A 347 -62.44 -28.35 10.74
C GLU A 347 -63.68 -27.75 10.06
N ALA A 348 -63.88 -28.04 8.77
CA ALA A 348 -65.19 -28.07 8.12
C ALA A 348 -65.13 -28.97 6.87
N PRO A 349 -66.15 -29.81 6.60
CA PRO A 349 -66.17 -30.68 5.43
C PRO A 349 -66.87 -29.97 4.26
N VAL A 350 -66.28 -30.03 3.06
CA VAL A 350 -66.99 -29.65 1.83
C VAL A 350 -66.71 -30.67 0.73
N ASN A 351 -67.81 -31.14 0.16
CA ASN A 351 -67.95 -32.05 -0.97
C ASN A 351 -67.27 -31.53 -2.26
N ASP A 352 -66.61 -32.48 -2.91
CA ASP A 352 -66.67 -32.85 -4.33
C ASP A 352 -66.81 -31.82 -5.48
N THR A 353 -66.01 -32.14 -6.51
CA THR A 353 -66.12 -31.91 -7.96
C THR A 353 -65.40 -30.73 -8.64
N ASN A 354 -64.64 -31.13 -9.69
CA ASN A 354 -64.07 -30.39 -10.83
C ASN A 354 -62.61 -29.94 -10.76
N LEU A 355 -61.70 -30.87 -11.11
CA LEU A 355 -60.43 -30.57 -11.79
C LEU A 355 -60.15 -31.65 -12.87
N PRO A 356 -59.67 -31.27 -14.07
CA PRO A 356 -59.48 -32.20 -15.19
C PRO A 356 -58.16 -32.99 -15.09
N LYS A 357 -58.24 -34.26 -15.51
CA LYS A 357 -57.14 -35.22 -15.59
C LYS A 357 -56.03 -34.75 -16.54
N TRP A 358 -54.79 -34.84 -16.09
CA TRP A 358 -53.57 -34.77 -16.91
C TRP A 358 -52.94 -36.16 -17.02
N ASP A 359 -53.46 -36.99 -17.94
CA ASP A 359 -52.79 -38.21 -18.39
C ASP A 359 -52.01 -37.89 -19.66
N GLY A 360 -50.73 -37.55 -19.51
CA GLY A 360 -49.92 -37.19 -20.68
C GLY A 360 -48.48 -36.81 -20.39
N LEU A 361 -47.78 -37.53 -19.50
CA LEU A 361 -46.33 -37.31 -19.31
C LEU A 361 -45.56 -38.51 -18.73
N VAL A 362 -45.86 -39.72 -19.20
CA VAL A 362 -45.09 -40.94 -18.84
C VAL A 362 -44.30 -41.53 -20.02
N LEU A 363 -44.44 -41.01 -21.25
CA LEU A 363 -43.77 -41.58 -22.44
C LEU A 363 -42.43 -40.93 -22.85
N GLN A 364 -41.99 -39.84 -22.22
CA GLN A 364 -40.70 -39.19 -22.58
C GLN A 364 -39.51 -39.60 -21.69
N SER A 365 -39.75 -40.31 -20.58
CA SER A 365 -38.69 -40.74 -19.66
C SER A 365 -37.98 -42.03 -20.09
N GLN A 366 -38.62 -42.86 -20.93
CA GLN A 366 -38.04 -44.14 -21.37
C GLN A 366 -37.10 -44.01 -22.57
N GLU A 367 -37.30 -43.02 -23.45
CA GLU A 367 -36.46 -42.84 -24.63
C GLU A 367 -35.08 -42.24 -24.28
N CYS A 368 -35.03 -41.39 -23.24
CA CYS A 368 -33.78 -40.80 -22.77
C CYS A 368 -32.87 -41.83 -22.07
N ARG A 369 -33.44 -42.85 -21.42
CA ARG A 369 -32.66 -43.97 -20.84
C ARG A 369 -32.05 -44.86 -21.93
N LYS A 370 -32.77 -45.12 -23.03
CA LYS A 370 -32.24 -45.90 -24.16
C LYS A 370 -31.09 -45.21 -24.88
N GLN A 371 -31.14 -43.88 -25.02
CA GLN A 371 -30.04 -43.11 -25.63
C GLN A 371 -28.79 -43.04 -24.74
N GLN A 372 -28.96 -42.92 -23.41
CA GLN A 372 -27.83 -42.95 -22.48
C GLN A 372 -27.16 -44.33 -22.37
N GLU A 373 -27.92 -45.43 -22.49
CA GLU A 373 -27.34 -46.78 -22.55
C GLU A 373 -26.63 -47.07 -23.88
N GLY A 374 -27.10 -46.47 -24.99
CA GLY A 374 -26.40 -46.52 -26.28
C GLY A 374 -25.02 -45.86 -26.24
N LEU A 375 -24.92 -44.68 -25.62
CA LEU A 375 -23.65 -43.93 -25.48
C LEU A 375 -22.66 -44.63 -24.54
N ARG A 376 -23.12 -45.31 -23.48
CA ARG A 376 -22.26 -46.14 -22.63
C ARG A 376 -21.68 -47.36 -23.37
N ARG A 377 -22.43 -47.92 -24.33
CA ARG A 377 -21.95 -49.06 -25.15
C ARG A 377 -20.92 -48.66 -26.20
N VAL A 378 -20.94 -47.42 -26.68
CA VAL A 378 -19.94 -46.89 -27.63
C VAL A 378 -18.68 -46.39 -26.90
N SER A 379 -18.83 -45.79 -25.73
CA SER A 379 -17.68 -45.37 -24.90
C SER A 379 -16.91 -46.54 -24.29
N GLY A 380 -17.53 -47.72 -24.14
CA GLY A 380 -16.89 -48.93 -23.62
C GLY A 380 -16.00 -49.69 -24.62
N ARG A 381 -15.89 -49.23 -25.88
CA ARG A 381 -15.14 -49.95 -26.93
C ARG A 381 -13.97 -49.17 -27.55
N LEU A 382 -13.55 -48.07 -26.93
CA LEU A 382 -12.35 -47.30 -27.29
C LEU A 382 -11.58 -46.92 -26.02
N VAL A 383 -11.08 -47.92 -25.31
CA VAL A 383 -10.01 -47.76 -24.32
C VAL A 383 -8.92 -48.79 -24.62
N GLU A 384 -8.30 -48.64 -25.78
CA GLU A 384 -6.90 -49.05 -26.00
C GLU A 384 -6.28 -47.98 -26.92
N GLY A 385 -5.22 -47.30 -26.46
CA GLY A 385 -4.49 -46.29 -27.24
C GLY A 385 -4.71 -44.83 -26.79
N GLY A 386 -4.25 -44.49 -25.59
CA GLY A 386 -4.26 -43.14 -25.07
C GLY A 386 -3.19 -42.25 -25.72
N GLN A 387 -3.58 -41.45 -26.73
CA GLN A 387 -2.89 -40.19 -27.07
C GLN A 387 -3.69 -39.26 -28.00
N GLY A 388 -4.66 -39.75 -28.80
CA GLY A 388 -5.37 -38.91 -29.77
C GLY A 388 -6.40 -37.90 -29.21
N ALA A 389 -7.00 -38.16 -28.05
CA ALA A 389 -8.12 -37.35 -27.55
C ALA A 389 -7.72 -35.95 -27.03
N LYS A 390 -6.47 -35.78 -26.58
CA LYS A 390 -5.98 -34.49 -26.06
C LYS A 390 -5.60 -33.49 -27.16
N GLU A 391 -5.30 -33.99 -28.35
CA GLU A 391 -4.84 -33.18 -29.48
C GLU A 391 -6.03 -32.58 -30.26
N LEU A 392 -7.13 -33.33 -30.35
CA LEU A 392 -8.36 -32.89 -31.02
C LEU A 392 -9.08 -31.75 -30.26
N VAL A 393 -9.00 -31.73 -28.93
CA VAL A 393 -9.54 -30.64 -28.09
C VAL A 393 -8.68 -29.38 -28.19
N ARG A 394 -7.35 -29.51 -28.32
CA ARG A 394 -6.44 -28.36 -28.52
C ARG A 394 -6.61 -27.71 -29.89
N LEU A 395 -6.84 -28.49 -30.96
CA LEU A 395 -7.05 -27.98 -32.31
C LEU A 395 -8.39 -27.25 -32.48
N ARG A 396 -9.48 -27.76 -31.89
CA ARG A 396 -10.79 -27.07 -31.91
C ARG A 396 -10.81 -25.76 -31.13
N SER A 397 -10.03 -25.67 -30.05
CA SER A 397 -9.94 -24.45 -29.25
C SER A 397 -9.21 -23.32 -29.99
N ARG A 398 -8.21 -23.66 -30.82
CA ARG A 398 -7.43 -22.69 -31.59
C ARG A 398 -8.17 -22.14 -32.81
N THR A 399 -8.97 -22.95 -33.50
CA THR A 399 -9.72 -22.50 -34.69
C THR A 399 -10.91 -21.62 -34.32
N ALA A 400 -11.63 -21.92 -33.23
CA ALA A 400 -12.72 -21.06 -32.74
C ALA A 400 -12.22 -19.68 -32.26
N SER A 401 -11.03 -19.62 -31.67
CA SER A 401 -10.43 -18.36 -31.22
C SER A 401 -10.04 -17.44 -32.38
N LEU A 402 -9.57 -17.99 -33.51
CA LEU A 402 -9.10 -17.21 -34.66
C LEU A 402 -10.25 -16.62 -35.48
N GLU A 403 -11.35 -17.36 -35.65
CA GLU A 403 -12.54 -16.86 -36.35
C GLU A 403 -13.26 -15.75 -35.56
N PHE A 404 -13.28 -15.85 -34.23
CA PHE A 404 -13.86 -14.82 -33.37
C PHE A 404 -13.07 -13.51 -33.44
N THR A 405 -11.74 -13.56 -33.38
CA THR A 405 -10.89 -12.37 -33.49
C THR A 405 -11.00 -11.68 -34.85
N SER A 406 -11.18 -12.45 -35.93
CA SER A 406 -11.31 -11.90 -37.29
C SER A 406 -12.63 -11.16 -37.49
N LYS A 407 -13.76 -11.76 -37.09
CA LYS A 407 -15.09 -11.13 -37.19
C LYS A 407 -15.24 -9.92 -36.26
N PHE A 408 -14.62 -9.97 -35.08
CA PHE A 408 -14.56 -8.86 -34.15
C PHE A 408 -13.75 -7.67 -34.72
N HIS A 409 -12.59 -7.92 -35.34
CA HIS A 409 -11.82 -6.88 -36.03
C HIS A 409 -12.52 -6.28 -37.26
N GLN A 410 -13.38 -7.05 -37.93
CA GLN A 410 -14.12 -6.56 -39.10
C GLN A 410 -15.32 -5.69 -38.71
N ALA A 411 -15.96 -5.95 -37.57
CA ALA A 411 -17.06 -5.14 -37.03
C ALA A 411 -16.58 -3.81 -36.40
N MET A 412 -15.30 -3.69 -36.03
CA MET A 412 -14.76 -2.57 -35.24
C MET A 412 -14.11 -1.44 -36.08
N ARG A 413 -14.25 -1.43 -37.41
CA ARG A 413 -13.60 -0.44 -38.32
C ARG A 413 -14.33 0.91 -38.48
N GLY A 414 -15.16 1.32 -37.51
CA GLY A 414 -15.83 2.63 -37.55
C GLY A 414 -14.89 3.77 -37.14
N ALA A 415 -14.88 4.88 -37.88
CA ALA A 415 -14.06 6.07 -37.57
C ALA A 415 -14.30 6.64 -36.15
N SER A 416 -15.48 6.40 -35.58
CA SER A 416 -15.85 6.75 -34.21
C SER A 416 -15.16 5.90 -33.14
N PHE A 417 -14.80 4.65 -33.43
CA PHE A 417 -14.08 3.78 -32.49
C PHE A 417 -12.63 4.21 -32.34
N ASN A 418 -11.94 4.55 -33.43
CA ASN A 418 -10.57 5.07 -33.36
C ASN A 418 -10.46 6.31 -32.47
N LYS A 419 -11.48 7.18 -32.48
CA LYS A 419 -11.53 8.35 -31.59
C LYS A 419 -11.69 7.94 -30.11
N VAL A 420 -12.59 7.00 -29.79
CA VAL A 420 -12.78 6.52 -28.42
C VAL A 420 -11.55 5.76 -27.91
N PHE A 421 -10.94 4.95 -28.76
CA PHE A 421 -9.71 4.22 -28.45
C PHE A 421 -8.53 5.18 -28.21
N GLN A 422 -8.41 6.23 -29.03
CA GLN A 422 -7.40 7.27 -28.82
C GLN A 422 -7.63 8.02 -27.51
N MET A 423 -8.88 8.43 -27.21
CA MET A 423 -9.21 9.05 -25.93
C MET A 423 -8.91 8.14 -24.73
N SER A 424 -9.12 6.83 -24.85
CA SER A 424 -8.76 5.86 -23.81
C SER A 424 -7.25 5.79 -23.61
N LYS A 425 -6.47 5.79 -24.70
CA LYS A 425 -5.00 5.82 -24.62
C LYS A 425 -4.47 7.12 -24.01
N ASP A 426 -5.07 8.25 -24.37
CA ASP A 426 -4.68 9.56 -23.84
C ASP A 426 -5.01 9.66 -22.34
N ALA A 427 -6.15 9.10 -21.91
CA ALA A 427 -6.51 9.01 -20.49
C ALA A 427 -5.56 8.08 -19.70
N GLU A 428 -5.21 6.92 -20.27
CA GLU A 428 -4.23 6.00 -19.67
C GLU A 428 -2.85 6.66 -19.52
N ALA A 429 -2.39 7.38 -20.55
CA ALA A 429 -1.14 8.13 -20.51
C ALA A 429 -1.17 9.24 -19.42
N THR A 430 -2.30 9.95 -19.29
CA THR A 430 -2.49 10.98 -18.27
C THR A 430 -2.45 10.38 -16.86
N CYS A 431 -3.15 9.25 -16.63
CA CYS A 431 -3.11 8.55 -15.35
C CYS A 431 -1.70 8.04 -15.00
N ALA A 432 -0.97 7.50 -15.99
CA ALA A 432 0.41 7.06 -15.80
C ALA A 432 1.33 8.23 -15.40
N HIS A 433 1.17 9.39 -16.04
CA HIS A 433 1.91 10.61 -15.72
C HIS A 433 1.59 11.13 -14.30
N LEU A 434 0.31 11.19 -13.92
CA LEU A 434 -0.09 11.59 -12.57
C LEU A 434 0.45 10.65 -11.49
N LEU A 435 0.43 9.34 -11.73
CA LEU A 435 1.02 8.35 -10.81
C LEU A 435 2.55 8.49 -10.72
N ALA A 436 3.23 8.81 -11.81
CA ALA A 436 4.66 9.09 -11.80
C ALA A 436 4.97 10.35 -10.95
N ASN A 437 4.21 11.44 -11.15
CA ASN A 437 4.37 12.66 -10.37
C ASN A 437 4.07 12.44 -8.88
N ALA A 438 3.04 11.67 -8.55
CA ALA A 438 2.73 11.32 -7.17
C ALA A 438 3.88 10.56 -6.48
N LYS A 439 4.56 9.65 -7.20
CA LYS A 439 5.75 8.95 -6.69
C LYS A 439 6.94 9.90 -6.49
N VAL A 440 7.13 10.89 -7.37
CA VAL A 440 8.19 11.90 -7.21
C VAL A 440 7.93 12.73 -5.97
N VAL A 441 6.70 13.22 -5.77
CA VAL A 441 6.31 14.00 -4.58
C VAL A 441 6.44 13.16 -3.31
N GLU A 442 6.05 11.87 -3.33
CA GLU A 442 6.25 10.97 -2.20
C GLU A 442 7.74 10.79 -1.87
N GLY A 443 8.60 10.69 -2.90
CA GLY A 443 10.05 10.66 -2.75
C GLY A 443 10.61 11.93 -2.12
N GLN A 444 10.19 13.10 -2.61
CA GLN A 444 10.57 14.40 -2.06
C GLN A 444 10.12 14.55 -0.61
N TYR A 445 8.90 14.12 -0.26
CA TYR A 445 8.41 14.17 1.12
C TYR A 445 9.19 13.25 2.05
N LYS A 446 9.57 12.05 1.59
CA LYS A 446 10.43 11.14 2.36
C LYS A 446 11.82 11.74 2.58
N ALA A 447 12.41 12.36 1.56
CA ALA A 447 13.68 13.07 1.68
C ALA A 447 13.59 14.27 2.64
N LEU A 448 12.50 15.04 2.60
CA LEU A 448 12.32 16.17 3.52
C LEU A 448 12.14 15.70 4.97
N ARG A 449 11.38 14.62 5.18
CA ARG A 449 11.22 14.01 6.51
C ARG A 449 12.55 13.46 7.04
N ALA A 450 13.37 12.94 6.16
CA ALA A 450 14.72 12.48 6.46
C ALA A 450 15.61 13.62 6.96
N GLU A 451 15.66 14.72 6.21
CA GLU A 451 16.41 15.93 6.57
C GLU A 451 15.91 16.53 7.89
N HIS A 452 14.60 16.53 8.14
CA HIS A 452 14.06 17.03 9.39
C HIS A 452 14.46 16.14 10.60
N GLU A 453 14.42 14.82 10.46
CA GLU A 453 14.88 13.92 11.54
C GLU A 453 16.39 14.03 11.76
N MET A 454 17.16 14.26 10.70
CA MET A 454 18.59 14.55 10.78
C MET A 454 18.87 15.79 11.60
N LEU A 455 18.24 16.92 11.28
CA LEU A 455 18.40 18.17 12.02
C LEU A 455 18.02 18.00 13.50
N ARG A 456 17.06 17.12 13.80
CA ARG A 456 16.67 16.79 15.17
C ARG A 456 17.78 16.05 15.91
N ILE A 457 18.37 15.04 15.29
CA ILE A 457 19.49 14.27 15.86
C ILE A 457 20.72 15.16 16.05
N GLU A 458 21.03 16.05 15.09
CA GLU A 458 22.14 17.00 15.21
C GLU A 458 21.91 17.98 16.37
N ALA A 459 20.70 18.51 16.51
CA ALA A 459 20.34 19.39 17.63
C ALA A 459 20.48 18.68 18.98
N ASP A 460 20.04 17.43 19.09
CA ASP A 460 20.17 16.62 20.30
C ASP A 460 21.64 16.29 20.61
N THR A 461 22.46 16.05 19.59
CA THR A 461 23.90 15.78 19.72
C THR A 461 24.66 17.04 20.18
N LEU A 462 24.37 18.19 19.57
CA LEU A 462 24.93 19.48 19.99
C LEU A 462 24.56 19.80 21.44
N ARG A 463 23.30 19.56 21.80
CA ARG A 463 22.82 19.71 23.17
C ARG A 463 23.62 18.85 24.14
N PHE A 464 23.80 17.56 23.84
CA PHE A 464 24.59 16.66 24.68
C PHE A 464 26.04 17.11 24.83
N CYS A 465 26.68 17.54 23.74
CA CYS A 465 28.06 18.03 23.76
C CYS A 465 28.22 19.31 24.59
N LEU A 466 27.29 20.26 24.47
CA LEU A 466 27.32 21.53 25.22
C LEU A 466 27.10 21.32 26.73
N ASP A 467 26.23 20.37 27.09
CA ASP A 467 25.95 20.00 28.48
C ASP A 467 27.16 19.33 29.12
N LYS A 468 27.77 18.36 28.42
CA LYS A 468 28.99 17.66 28.88
C LYS A 468 30.20 18.59 29.02
N ALA A 469 30.30 19.60 28.16
CA ALA A 469 31.36 20.61 28.24
C ALA A 469 31.13 21.66 29.35
N GLY A 470 29.96 21.66 30.02
CA GLY A 470 29.59 22.65 31.02
C GLY A 470 29.40 24.06 30.46
N ILE A 471 29.31 24.20 29.13
CA ILE A 471 29.18 25.49 28.44
C ILE A 471 27.74 25.99 28.54
N LEU A 472 26.77 25.10 28.36
CA LEU A 472 25.36 25.43 28.45
C LEU A 472 24.57 24.22 28.95
N PRO A 473 24.08 24.24 30.21
CA PRO A 473 23.29 23.15 30.75
C PRO A 473 22.03 22.90 29.91
N SER A 474 21.70 21.62 29.71
CA SER A 474 20.53 21.19 28.92
C SER A 474 19.21 21.90 29.30
N ALA A 475 19.04 22.26 30.58
CA ALA A 475 17.85 22.97 31.07
C ALA A 475 17.76 24.43 30.59
N VAL A 476 18.89 25.12 30.48
CA VAL A 476 18.96 26.51 30.02
C VAL A 476 18.73 26.58 28.51
N PHE A 477 19.22 25.57 27.77
CA PHE A 477 18.96 25.44 26.34
C PHE A 477 17.46 25.24 26.03
N ASP A 478 16.77 24.42 26.82
CA ASP A 478 15.31 24.24 26.70
C ASP A 478 14.53 25.52 27.03
N GLU A 479 14.91 26.24 28.08
CA GLU A 479 14.29 27.53 28.40
C GLU A 479 14.48 28.55 27.28
N GLU A 480 15.65 28.59 26.64
CA GLU A 480 15.90 29.52 25.53
C GLU A 480 15.12 29.13 24.27
N LEU A 481 14.99 27.83 23.97
CA LEU A 481 14.11 27.33 22.91
C LEU A 481 12.64 27.67 23.17
N LYS A 482 12.17 27.47 24.41
CA LYS A 482 10.84 27.92 24.86
C LYS A 482 10.64 29.41 24.63
N ARG A 483 11.62 30.22 25.06
CA ARG A 483 11.57 31.68 25.00
C ARG A 483 11.51 32.20 23.58
N ARG A 484 12.16 31.52 22.63
CA ARG A 484 12.12 31.84 21.19
C ARG A 484 10.88 31.30 20.47
N GLY A 485 9.95 30.67 21.18
CA GLY A 485 8.73 30.11 20.60
C GLY A 485 8.99 28.88 19.74
N ALA A 486 10.17 28.23 19.90
CA ALA A 486 10.48 26.98 19.22
C ALA A 486 9.79 25.76 19.89
N GLU A 487 9.23 25.94 21.09
CA GLU A 487 8.41 24.90 21.69
C GLU A 487 6.99 24.85 21.12
N ARG A 488 6.77 23.78 20.34
CA ARG A 488 5.52 23.09 20.04
C ARG A 488 4.29 23.98 19.76
N PRO A 489 4.04 24.18 18.46
CA PRO A 489 2.74 23.79 17.91
C PRO A 489 2.90 22.82 16.72
N GLN A 490 3.98 22.04 16.64
CA GLN A 490 4.23 21.21 15.47
C GLN A 490 3.27 20.02 15.35
N GLU A 491 2.90 19.29 16.41
CA GLU A 491 1.87 18.24 16.28
C GLU A 491 0.52 18.81 15.80
N GLU A 492 0.14 20.03 16.22
CA GLU A 492 -1.08 20.69 15.75
C GLU A 492 -0.97 21.25 14.33
N LEU A 493 0.19 21.79 13.92
CA LEU A 493 0.44 22.22 12.54
C LEU A 493 0.50 21.01 11.59
N TRP A 494 1.14 19.91 11.99
CA TRP A 494 1.18 18.66 11.23
C TRP A 494 -0.22 18.04 11.09
N LEU A 495 -1.02 18.03 12.17
CA LEU A 495 -2.43 17.64 12.14
C LEU A 495 -3.33 18.61 11.35
N ARG A 496 -2.85 19.82 11.00
CA ARG A 496 -3.54 20.79 10.14
C ARG A 496 -3.15 20.66 8.66
N ILE A 497 -1.88 20.36 8.37
CA ILE A 497 -1.34 20.22 7.00
C ILE A 497 -1.70 18.87 6.37
N CYS A 498 -2.03 17.85 7.17
CA CYS A 498 -2.47 16.54 6.66
C CYS A 498 -3.96 16.24 6.98
N PRO A 499 -4.93 16.70 6.16
CA PRO A 499 -6.36 16.42 6.39
C PRO A 499 -6.74 14.93 6.30
N ILE A 500 -5.84 14.10 5.74
CA ILE A 500 -6.08 12.68 5.43
C ILE A 500 -6.20 11.84 6.72
N GLU A 501 -5.47 12.16 7.78
CA GLU A 501 -5.53 11.42 9.05
C GLU A 501 -6.77 11.75 9.90
N ARG A 502 -7.39 12.93 9.73
CA ARG A 502 -8.61 13.30 10.47
C ARG A 502 -9.86 12.51 10.06
N LYS A 503 -9.88 11.90 8.86
CA LYS A 503 -11.08 11.26 8.30
C LYS A 503 -11.28 9.78 8.68
N TRP A 504 -10.42 9.19 9.51
CA TRP A 504 -10.57 7.78 9.95
C TRP A 504 -10.72 7.61 11.48
N PRO A 505 -11.79 8.12 12.13
CA PRO A 505 -12.02 7.89 13.54
C PRO A 505 -12.98 6.72 13.78
N THR A 506 -12.58 5.45 13.61
CA THR A 506 -13.42 4.32 14.08
C THR A 506 -12.72 3.09 14.66
N HIS A 507 -11.41 2.87 14.56
CA HIS A 507 -10.83 1.58 14.98
C HIS A 507 -10.13 1.51 16.35
N ARG A 508 -10.08 2.59 17.15
CA ARG A 508 -9.30 2.61 18.40
C ARG A 508 -10.08 2.32 19.71
N ARG A 509 -11.35 1.90 19.66
CA ARG A 509 -12.20 1.70 20.87
C ARG A 509 -12.67 0.26 21.15
N ARG A 510 -12.02 -0.77 20.60
CA ARG A 510 -12.20 -2.14 21.09
C ARG A 510 -10.83 -2.73 21.43
N LEU A 511 -10.38 -2.46 22.65
CA LEU A 511 -9.42 -3.23 23.45
C LEU A 511 -9.20 -2.44 24.76
N LYS A 512 -10.22 -2.49 25.61
CA LYS A 512 -10.12 -2.44 27.07
C LYS A 512 -11.13 -3.43 27.62
#